data_AF-A0A4Q6E0J7-F1
#
_entry.id   AF-A0A4Q6E0J7-F1
#
_cell.length_a   1.000
_cell.length_b   1.000
_cell.length_c   1.000
_cell.angle_alpha   90.00
_cell.angle_beta   90.00
_cell.angle_gamma   90.00
#
_symmetry.space_group_name_H-M   'P 1'
#
loop_
_entity.id
_entity.type
_entity.pdbx_description
1 polymer ?
#
loop_
_entity_poly.entity_id
_entity_poly.type
_entity_poly.pdbx_seq_one_letter_code
_entity_poly.pdbx_strand_id
1 'polypeptide(L)'
;MIHSKLARLLFLCFTASLAPKFALASAERVVVKGVKFALKNSGVPFLPRGTNYNRNEMRTLPDGSPEWWYRTFDVGYYKPELVEPALAEIEKSDYNYVRVFLSGQHPDAG
;
A
#
# COMPACT_ATOMS: atom_id res chain seq x y z
N MET A 1 -61.33 18.01 -29.52
CA MET A 1 -60.22 18.77 -28.90
C MET A 1 -59.30 17.79 -28.19
N ILE A 2 -58.11 17.63 -28.76
CA ILE A 2 -57.02 16.75 -28.36
C ILE A 2 -56.27 17.42 -27.21
N HIS A 3 -56.08 16.78 -26.06
CA HIS A 3 -54.94 17.07 -25.17
C HIS A 3 -54.46 15.80 -24.46
N SER A 4 -53.37 15.28 -25.01
CA SER A 4 -52.41 14.32 -24.47
C SER A 4 -51.70 14.84 -23.21
N LYS A 5 -51.16 13.90 -22.42
CA LYS A 5 -49.83 13.92 -21.74
C LYS A 5 -49.75 12.73 -20.77
N LEU A 6 -49.41 11.53 -21.27
CA LEU A 6 -48.03 11.00 -21.31
C LEU A 6 -47.35 11.02 -19.93
N ALA A 7 -47.61 9.97 -19.14
CA ALA A 7 -46.87 9.66 -17.93
C ALA A 7 -45.43 9.28 -18.32
N ARG A 8 -44.47 10.18 -18.04
CA ARG A 8 -43.04 9.92 -18.25
C ARG A 8 -42.54 8.99 -17.14
N LEU A 9 -42.28 7.75 -17.55
CA LEU A 9 -41.55 6.72 -16.83
C LEU A 9 -40.13 7.25 -16.49
N LEU A 10 -39.83 7.48 -15.20
CA LEU A 10 -38.47 7.75 -14.74
C LEU A 10 -37.68 6.44 -14.76
N PHE A 11 -36.81 6.25 -15.75
CA PHE A 11 -35.78 5.22 -15.73
C PHE A 11 -34.57 5.78 -14.97
N LEU A 12 -34.47 5.52 -13.66
CA LEU A 12 -33.21 5.70 -12.94
C LEU A 12 -32.28 4.55 -13.33
N CYS A 13 -31.38 4.80 -14.26
CA CYS A 13 -30.20 3.95 -14.43
C CYS A 13 -29.31 4.11 -13.19
N PHE A 14 -29.45 3.17 -12.25
CA PHE A 14 -28.43 2.92 -11.24
C PHE A 14 -27.21 2.33 -11.96
N THR A 15 -26.30 3.19 -12.43
CA THR A 15 -24.94 2.74 -12.70
C THR A 15 -24.27 2.52 -11.35
N ALA A 16 -24.51 1.34 -10.78
CA ALA A 16 -23.68 0.82 -9.71
C ALA A 16 -22.25 0.72 -10.27
N SER A 17 -21.46 1.76 -9.99
CA SER A 17 -20.01 1.75 -10.20
C SER A 17 -19.46 0.52 -9.48
N LEU A 18 -19.07 -0.50 -10.26
CA LEU A 18 -18.12 -1.51 -9.82
C LEU A 18 -16.75 -0.84 -9.71
N ALA A 19 -16.61 0.11 -8.80
CA ALA A 19 -15.30 0.42 -8.27
C ALA A 19 -14.80 -0.88 -7.64
N PRO A 20 -13.62 -1.40 -8.01
CA PRO A 20 -13.05 -2.52 -7.31
C PRO A 20 -12.96 -2.13 -5.84
N LYS A 21 -13.78 -2.77 -5.02
CA LYS A 21 -13.57 -2.74 -3.57
C LYS A 21 -12.25 -3.45 -3.40
N PHE A 22 -11.17 -2.68 -3.27
CA PHE A 22 -9.97 -3.15 -2.61
C PHE A 22 -10.43 -3.54 -1.20
N ALA A 23 -10.91 -4.76 -1.07
CA ALA A 23 -11.02 -5.38 0.22
C ALA A 23 -9.58 -5.42 0.70
N LEU A 24 -9.24 -4.53 1.64
CA LEU A 24 -8.15 -4.80 2.55
C LEU A 24 -8.51 -6.15 3.16
N ALA A 25 -7.94 -7.23 2.62
CA ALA A 25 -7.83 -8.45 3.38
C ALA A 25 -7.15 -7.99 4.66
N SER A 26 -7.91 -7.98 5.76
CA SER A 26 -7.40 -7.52 7.05
C SER A 26 -6.29 -8.48 7.43
N ALA A 27 -5.04 -8.13 7.09
CA ALA A 27 -3.89 -8.90 7.48
C ALA A 27 -3.95 -9.07 9.00
N GLU A 28 -4.11 -10.31 9.45
CA GLU A 28 -4.23 -10.60 10.88
C GLU A 28 -2.95 -10.14 11.57
N ARG A 29 -3.09 -9.43 12.70
CA ARG A 29 -1.92 -8.91 13.42
C ARG A 29 -1.02 -10.06 13.85
N VAL A 30 0.27 -9.97 13.50
CA VAL A 30 1.30 -10.88 14.02
C VAL A 30 1.69 -10.45 15.45
N VAL A 31 1.82 -11.41 16.35
CA VAL A 31 2.24 -11.21 17.75
C VAL A 31 3.40 -12.14 18.11
N VAL A 32 4.13 -11.78 19.16
CA VAL A 32 5.18 -12.62 19.74
C VAL A 32 4.55 -13.55 20.80
N LYS A 33 4.80 -14.86 20.68
CA LYS A 33 4.44 -15.88 21.67
C LYS A 33 5.72 -16.62 22.10
N GLY A 34 6.31 -16.21 23.21
CA GLY A 34 7.63 -16.70 23.64
C GLY A 34 8.70 -16.32 22.62
N VAL A 35 9.34 -17.31 22.00
CA VAL A 35 10.37 -17.11 20.96
C VAL A 35 9.84 -17.25 19.52
N LYS A 36 8.52 -17.37 19.34
CA LYS A 36 7.87 -17.58 18.03
C LYS A 36 6.93 -16.42 17.67
N PHE A 37 6.60 -16.31 16.39
CA PHE A 37 5.54 -15.44 15.90
C PHE A 37 4.26 -16.24 15.64
N ALA A 38 3.11 -15.61 15.86
CA ALA A 38 1.80 -16.20 15.59
C ALA A 38 0.80 -15.13 15.19
N LEU A 39 -0.23 -15.52 14.44
CA LEU A 39 -1.38 -14.65 14.18
C LEU A 39 -2.23 -14.48 15.46
N LYS A 40 -2.68 -13.25 15.74
CA LYS A 40 -3.27 -12.88 17.04
C LYS A 40 -4.54 -13.64 17.41
N ASN A 41 -5.47 -13.77 16.47
CA ASN A 41 -6.81 -14.35 16.64
C ASN A 41 -6.79 -15.87 16.50
N SER A 42 -6.17 -16.39 15.43
CA SER A 42 -6.15 -17.83 15.14
C SER A 42 -5.06 -18.58 15.90
N GLY A 43 -4.00 -17.89 16.33
CA GLY A 43 -2.85 -18.49 16.97
C GLY A 43 -1.97 -19.33 16.04
N VAL A 44 -2.30 -19.39 14.76
CA VAL A 44 -1.52 -20.10 13.74
C VAL A 44 -0.09 -19.54 13.72
N PRO A 45 0.95 -20.41 13.67
CA PRO A 45 2.33 -19.96 13.56
C PRO A 45 2.55 -19.06 12.34
N PHE A 46 3.22 -17.92 12.55
CA PHE A 46 3.65 -17.06 11.47
C PHE A 46 5.13 -17.35 11.17
N LEU A 47 5.41 -17.84 9.97
CA LEU A 47 6.76 -18.11 9.50
C LEU A 47 7.16 -17.03 8.48
N PRO A 48 8.04 -16.07 8.86
CA PRO A 48 8.38 -14.98 7.97
C PRO A 48 9.20 -15.50 6.77
N ARG A 49 8.67 -15.27 5.57
CA ARG A 49 9.40 -15.34 4.31
C ARG A 49 9.45 -13.93 3.75
N GLY A 50 10.57 -13.27 4.06
CA GLY A 50 10.73 -11.83 3.87
C GLY A 50 11.59 -11.44 2.69
N THR A 51 11.35 -10.23 2.18
CA THR A 51 12.29 -9.51 1.31
C THR A 51 12.46 -8.06 1.77
N ASN A 52 13.46 -7.36 1.25
CA ASN A 52 13.62 -5.92 1.43
C ASN A 52 13.09 -5.19 0.19
N TYR A 53 12.35 -4.10 0.37
CA TYR A 53 11.99 -3.21 -0.74
C TYR A 53 12.39 -1.77 -0.40
N ASN A 54 13.34 -1.26 -1.16
CA ASN A 54 13.90 0.07 -0.98
C ASN A 54 14.09 0.77 -2.32
N ARG A 55 13.67 2.03 -2.36
CA ARG A 55 13.96 2.97 -3.44
C ARG A 55 14.96 3.97 -2.87
N ASN A 56 16.19 3.85 -3.33
CA ASN A 56 17.28 4.72 -2.92
C ASN A 56 17.41 5.85 -3.93
N GLU A 57 17.87 6.99 -3.45
CA GLU A 57 18.35 8.07 -4.30
C GLU A 57 19.66 8.59 -3.74
N MET A 58 20.47 9.18 -4.61
CA MET A 58 21.71 9.84 -4.21
C MET A 58 21.43 11.35 -4.17
N ARG A 59 21.87 12.01 -3.10
CA ARG A 59 21.92 13.47 -3.03
C ARG A 59 23.34 13.94 -2.76
N THR A 60 23.61 15.18 -3.11
CA THR A 60 24.86 15.87 -2.75
C THR A 60 24.62 16.71 -1.50
N LEU A 61 25.41 16.48 -0.47
CA LEU A 61 25.39 17.26 0.77
C LEU A 61 26.02 18.65 0.57
N PRO A 62 25.81 19.61 1.49
CA PRO A 62 26.38 20.96 1.37
C PRO A 62 27.91 21.01 1.27
N ASP A 63 28.60 20.00 1.80
CA ASP A 63 30.05 19.84 1.70
C ASP A 63 30.52 19.19 0.38
N GLY A 64 29.57 18.89 -0.53
CA GLY A 64 29.83 18.25 -1.82
C GLY A 64 29.90 16.72 -1.77
N SER A 65 29.79 16.09 -0.59
CA SER A 65 29.84 14.64 -0.46
C SER A 65 28.52 13.96 -0.89
N PRO A 66 28.57 12.74 -1.45
CA PRO A 66 27.37 12.00 -1.81
C PRO A 66 26.75 11.30 -0.60
N GLU A 67 25.43 11.30 -0.50
CA GLU A 67 24.67 10.52 0.48
C GLU A 67 23.60 9.68 -0.22
N TRP A 68 23.51 8.40 0.16
CA TRP A 68 22.42 7.50 -0.23
C TRP A 68 21.33 7.54 0.82
N TRP A 69 20.08 7.76 0.39
CA TRP A 69 18.94 7.85 1.31
C TRP A 69 17.78 6.96 0.85
N TYR A 70 17.02 6.44 1.82
CA TYR A 70 15.85 5.59 1.59
C TYR A 70 14.60 6.45 1.59
N ARG A 71 13.95 6.63 0.43
CA ARG A 71 12.84 7.60 0.30
C ARG A 71 11.48 6.98 -0.01
N THR A 72 11.38 5.66 -0.09
CA THR A 72 10.20 4.97 -0.62
C THR A 72 8.90 5.43 0.02
N PHE A 73 8.88 5.50 1.35
CA PHE A 73 7.70 5.81 2.18
C PHE A 73 7.88 7.11 2.98
N ASP A 74 8.89 7.90 2.65
CA ASP A 74 9.06 9.23 3.23
C ASP A 74 7.97 10.17 2.67
N VAL A 75 7.50 11.11 3.49
CA VAL A 75 6.43 12.04 3.14
C VAL A 75 6.81 12.83 1.87
N GLY A 76 5.88 12.94 0.92
CA GLY A 76 6.10 13.63 -0.36
C GLY A 76 6.92 12.84 -1.40
N TYR A 77 7.42 11.65 -1.06
CA TYR A 77 8.31 10.87 -1.92
C TYR A 77 7.78 9.50 -2.35
N TYR A 78 6.60 9.13 -1.83
CA TYR A 78 5.82 7.98 -2.29
C TYR A 78 5.44 8.16 -3.76
N LYS A 79 5.75 7.15 -4.58
CA LYS A 79 5.43 7.11 -6.02
C LYS A 79 4.61 5.86 -6.30
N PRO A 80 3.27 5.91 -6.21
CA PRO A 80 2.42 4.71 -6.31
C PRO A 80 2.66 3.94 -7.61
N GLU A 81 2.91 4.65 -8.72
CA GLU A 81 3.20 4.07 -10.03
C GLU A 81 4.48 3.23 -10.07
N LEU A 82 5.40 3.41 -9.12
CA LEU A 82 6.62 2.61 -8.98
C LEU A 82 6.50 1.59 -7.84
N VAL A 83 5.81 1.94 -6.75
CA VAL A 83 5.77 1.14 -5.53
C VAL A 83 4.73 0.01 -5.63
N GLU A 84 3.50 0.32 -6.05
CA GLU A 84 2.42 -0.67 -6.09
C GLU A 84 2.73 -1.87 -7.01
N PRO A 85 3.27 -1.68 -8.24
CA PRO A 85 3.63 -2.81 -9.08
C PRO A 85 4.74 -3.69 -8.48
N ALA A 86 5.70 -3.07 -7.78
CA ALA A 86 6.79 -3.80 -7.15
C ALA A 86 6.29 -4.61 -5.94
N LEU A 87 5.40 -4.04 -5.12
CA LEU A 87 4.77 -4.76 -4.00
C LEU A 87 3.87 -5.90 -4.50
N ALA A 88 3.12 -5.69 -5.58
CA ALA A 88 2.32 -6.73 -6.21
C ALA A 88 3.18 -7.89 -6.74
N GLU A 89 4.37 -7.62 -7.26
CA GLU A 89 5.29 -8.67 -7.70
C GLU A 89 5.90 -9.44 -6.51
N ILE A 90 6.18 -8.75 -5.42
CA ILE A 90 6.63 -9.38 -4.16
C ILE A 90 5.55 -10.29 -3.59
N GLU A 91 4.28 -9.87 -3.60
CA GLU A 91 3.14 -10.68 -3.19
C GLU A 91 3.01 -11.96 -4.05
N LYS A 92 3.11 -11.83 -5.38
CA LYS A 92 3.11 -12.98 -6.31
C LYS A 92 4.29 -13.93 -6.10
N SER A 93 5.39 -13.42 -5.56
CA SER A 93 6.62 -14.19 -5.30
C SER A 93 6.59 -14.97 -3.99
N ASP A 94 5.41 -15.16 -3.38
CA ASP A 94 5.18 -15.91 -2.13
C ASP A 94 5.90 -15.30 -0.92
N TYR A 95 6.21 -14.00 -0.95
CA TYR A 95 6.71 -13.29 0.23
C TYR A 95 5.52 -12.85 1.08
N ASN A 96 5.60 -13.08 2.39
CA ASN A 96 4.55 -12.71 3.35
C ASN A 96 4.96 -11.57 4.29
N TYR A 97 6.14 -11.00 4.07
CA TYR A 97 6.70 -9.89 4.82
C TYR A 97 7.63 -9.07 3.93
N VAL A 98 7.57 -7.74 4.08
CA VAL A 98 8.50 -6.82 3.43
C VAL A 98 9.11 -5.93 4.49
N ARG A 99 10.44 -5.86 4.52
CA ARG A 99 11.16 -4.87 5.31
C ARG A 99 11.36 -3.62 4.45
N VAL A 100 11.01 -2.48 5.04
CA VAL A 100 11.18 -1.16 4.45
C VAL A 100 12.02 -0.32 5.39
N PHE A 101 12.71 0.67 4.83
CA PHE A 101 13.53 1.61 5.58
C PHE A 101 12.88 2.98 5.48
N LEU A 102 12.68 3.63 6.62
CA LEU A 102 12.18 4.99 6.72
C LEU A 102 13.33 5.88 7.16
N SER A 103 13.51 7.02 6.49
CA SER A 103 14.47 8.01 6.96
C SER A 103 13.83 8.72 8.16
N GLY A 104 14.23 8.33 9.37
CA GLY A 104 13.58 8.75 10.62
C GLY A 104 13.53 10.26 10.87
N GLN A 105 14.22 11.07 10.06
CA GLN A 105 14.17 12.54 9.99
C GLN A 105 14.87 12.99 8.70
N HIS A 106 14.11 13.43 7.70
CA HIS A 106 14.67 14.22 6.59
C HIS A 106 14.40 15.70 6.89
N PRO A 107 15.38 16.62 6.73
CA PRO A 107 15.16 18.04 7.00
C PRO A 107 14.08 18.68 6.11
N ASP A 108 13.81 18.08 4.94
CA ASP A 108 12.72 18.49 4.05
C ASP A 108 11.46 17.60 4.15
N ALA A 109 11.44 16.60 5.06
CA ALA A 109 10.20 15.90 5.38
C ALA A 109 9.38 16.79 6.32
N GLY A 110 8.62 17.71 5.70
CA GLY A 110 7.57 18.47 6.36
C GLY A 110 6.40 17.59 6.78
#